data_AF-A0A8D8D414-F1
#
_entry.id   AF-A0A8D8D414-F1
#
_cell.length_a   1.000
_cell.length_b   1.000
_cell.length_c   1.000
_cell.angle_alpha   90.00
_cell.angle_beta   90.00
_cell.angle_gamma   90.00
#
_symmetry.space_group_name_H-M   'P 1'
#
loop_
_entity.id
_entity.type
_entity.pdbx_description
1 polymer ?
#
loop_
_entity_poly.entity_id
_entity_poly.type
_entity_poly.pdbx_seq_one_letter_code
_entity_poly.pdbx_strand_id
1 'polypeptide(L)'
;VSSSSAYFPAPFLSVYSATKVFGHNLSLALQQELRGTGVECQLAVPAFVRTNLTDGWNVTKYGGSMVPDANDYGRWATWMIGKTSHTCGHWFHSLQYLGSMLIPASLFRRAVYHIFGDLKKNPVQNTQRTTL
;
A
#
# COMPACT_ATOMS: atom_id res chain seq x y z
N VAL A 1 9.48 -2.88 3.13
CA VAL A 1 8.05 -2.48 3.00
C VAL A 1 7.79 -1.95 1.58
N SER A 2 6.95 -2.65 0.82
CA SER A 2 6.54 -2.26 -0.52
C SER A 2 5.20 -1.47 -0.49
N SER A 3 4.37 -1.53 -1.53
CA SER A 3 3.06 -0.91 -1.64
C SER A 3 2.20 -1.67 -2.65
N SER A 4 0.87 -1.61 -2.53
CA SER A 4 -0.05 -2.21 -3.50
C SER A 4 0.14 -1.69 -4.93
N SER A 5 0.68 -0.47 -5.09
CA SER A 5 1.10 0.09 -6.39
C SER A 5 2.28 -0.63 -7.04
N ALA A 6 2.87 -1.63 -6.39
CA ALA A 6 3.82 -2.55 -7.01
C ALA A 6 3.14 -3.63 -7.85
N TYR A 7 1.88 -3.97 -7.56
CA TYR A 7 1.17 -5.03 -8.28
C TYR A 7 0.63 -4.57 -9.64
N PHE A 8 0.44 -3.26 -9.81
CA PHE A 8 -0.10 -2.67 -11.02
C PHE A 8 0.56 -1.32 -11.30
N PRO A 9 0.71 -0.94 -12.58
CA PRO A 9 1.27 0.37 -12.92
C PRO A 9 0.33 1.47 -12.44
N ALA A 10 0.76 2.24 -11.44
CA ALA A 10 0.01 3.37 -10.90
C ALA A 10 0.28 4.64 -11.73
N PRO A 11 -0.71 5.15 -12.50
CA PRO A 11 -0.55 6.39 -13.25
C PRO A 11 -0.30 7.56 -12.30
N PHE A 12 0.49 8.55 -12.72
CA PHE A 12 0.91 9.71 -11.91
C PHE A 12 1.86 9.41 -10.73
N LEU A 13 2.13 8.13 -10.45
CA LEU A 13 3.07 7.66 -9.41
C LEU A 13 4.07 6.65 -9.97
N SER A 14 4.45 6.79 -11.24
CA SER A 14 5.28 5.81 -11.96
C SER A 14 6.62 5.54 -11.28
N VAL A 15 7.33 6.60 -10.86
CA VAL A 15 8.62 6.47 -10.14
C VAL A 15 8.41 5.78 -8.80
N TYR A 16 7.37 6.17 -8.05
CA TYR A 16 7.05 5.55 -6.77
C TYR A 16 6.71 4.05 -6.94
N SER A 17 5.87 3.72 -7.91
CA SER A 17 5.50 2.34 -8.25
C SER A 17 6.74 1.53 -8.63
N ALA A 18 7.62 2.03 -9.50
CA ALA A 18 8.86 1.35 -9.89
C ALA A 18 9.76 1.05 -8.67
N THR A 19 9.95 2.01 -7.78
CA THR A 19 10.74 1.82 -6.55
C THR A 19 10.10 0.77 -5.64
N LYS A 20 8.77 0.73 -5.55
CA LYS A 20 8.05 -0.27 -4.74
C LYS A 20 8.09 -1.66 -5.35
N VAL A 21 8.06 -1.80 -6.68
CA VAL A 21 8.31 -3.06 -7.39
C VAL A 21 9.74 -3.56 -7.13
N PHE A 22 10.73 -2.67 -7.23
CA PHE A 22 12.12 -3.02 -6.92
C PHE A 22 12.25 -3.58 -5.50
N GLY A 23 11.75 -2.86 -4.49
CA GLY A 23 11.79 -3.31 -3.10
C GLY A 23 11.01 -4.61 -2.87
N HIS A 24 9.91 -4.83 -3.59
CA HIS A 24 9.13 -6.06 -3.54
C HIS A 24 9.96 -7.25 -4.02
N ASN A 25 10.53 -7.17 -5.22
CA ASN A 25 11.33 -8.26 -5.81
C ASN A 25 12.62 -8.50 -5.02
N LEU A 26 13.27 -7.44 -4.55
CA LEU A 26 14.45 -7.56 -3.70
C LEU A 26 14.13 -8.32 -2.40
N SER A 27 13.03 -7.99 -1.72
CA SER A 27 12.63 -8.70 -0.51
C SER A 27 12.29 -10.17 -0.77
N LEU A 28 11.62 -10.49 -1.89
CA LEU A 28 11.33 -11.88 -2.25
C LEU A 28 12.60 -12.69 -2.57
N ALA A 29 13.58 -12.09 -3.25
CA ALA A 29 14.87 -12.73 -3.51
C ALA A 29 15.61 -12.99 -2.20
N LEU A 30 15.72 -11.98 -1.33
CA LEU A 30 16.35 -12.09 -0.01
C LEU A 30 15.70 -13.16 0.87
N GLN A 31 14.36 -13.30 0.81
CA GLN A 31 13.66 -14.36 1.52
C GLN A 31 14.12 -15.76 1.12
N GLN A 32 14.49 -15.97 -0.14
CA GLN A 32 15.02 -17.25 -0.61
C GLN A 32 16.50 -17.41 -0.23
N GLU A 33 17.29 -16.36 -0.38
CA GLU A 33 18.72 -16.36 -0.05
C GLU A 33 18.98 -16.59 1.45
N LEU A 34 18.11 -16.07 2.32
CA LEU A 34 18.23 -16.20 3.77
C LEU A 34 17.65 -17.52 4.32
N ARG A 35 17.12 -18.41 3.47
CA ARG A 35 16.58 -19.71 3.95
C ARG A 35 17.68 -20.53 4.62
N GLY A 36 17.41 -20.98 5.84
CA GLY A 36 18.35 -21.79 6.63
C GLY A 36 19.40 -20.98 7.39
N THR A 37 19.46 -19.64 7.23
CA THR A 37 20.40 -18.78 7.97
C THR A 37 19.93 -18.40 9.38
N GLY A 38 18.65 -18.65 9.70
CA GLY A 38 18.02 -18.20 10.94
C GLY A 38 17.54 -16.74 10.92
N VAL A 39 17.77 -16.00 9.82
CA VAL A 39 17.29 -14.62 9.64
C VAL A 39 16.00 -14.60 8.82
N GLU A 40 14.95 -13.97 9.33
CA GLU A 40 13.67 -13.80 8.62
C GLU A 40 13.61 -12.44 7.92
N CYS A 41 13.30 -12.44 6.62
CA CYS A 41 12.99 -11.23 5.85
C CYS A 41 11.48 -11.15 5.59
N GLN A 42 10.78 -10.17 6.16
CA GLN A 42 9.34 -10.01 5.96
C GLN A 42 9.01 -8.89 4.96
N LEU A 43 8.16 -9.20 3.99
CA LEU A 43 7.63 -8.27 3.00
C LEU A 43 6.21 -7.83 3.37
N ALA A 44 6.06 -6.58 3.80
CA ALA A 44 4.77 -5.93 3.98
C ALA A 44 4.41 -5.08 2.76
N VAL A 45 3.19 -5.26 2.22
CA VAL A 45 2.66 -4.56 1.03
C VAL A 45 1.34 -3.85 1.37
N PRO A 46 1.40 -2.69 2.05
CA PRO A 46 0.21 -1.92 2.39
C PRO A 46 -0.49 -1.33 1.17
N ALA A 47 -1.81 -1.20 1.29
CA ALA A 47 -2.59 -0.28 0.46
C ALA A 47 -2.68 1.11 1.14
N PHE A 48 -3.73 1.89 0.87
CA PHE A 48 -3.89 3.20 1.50
C PHE A 48 -4.01 3.08 3.03
N VAL A 49 -3.21 3.87 3.77
CA VAL A 49 -3.24 4.02 5.23
C VAL A 49 -3.32 5.50 5.51
N ARG A 50 -4.15 5.93 6.47
CA ARG A 50 -4.21 7.34 6.88
C ARG A 50 -2.91 7.69 7.60
N THR A 51 -2.07 8.46 6.91
CA THR A 51 -0.77 8.95 7.38
C THR A 51 -0.53 10.34 6.81
N ASN A 52 0.48 11.05 7.30
CA ASN A 52 0.92 12.33 6.72
C ASN A 52 1.26 12.22 5.22
N LEU A 53 1.63 11.02 4.74
CA LEU A 53 1.92 10.78 3.32
C LEU A 53 0.65 10.82 2.44
N THR A 54 -0.49 10.43 2.99
CA THR A 54 -1.78 10.38 2.29
C THR A 54 -2.71 11.53 2.66
N ASP A 55 -2.32 12.37 3.61
CA ASP A 55 -3.15 13.44 4.17
C ASP A 55 -3.60 14.47 3.12
N GLY A 56 -2.75 14.74 2.13
CA GLY A 56 -3.10 15.60 0.99
C GLY A 56 -4.09 14.96 0.00
N TRP A 57 -4.44 13.68 0.16
CA TRP A 57 -5.34 12.94 -0.72
C TRP A 57 -6.59 12.52 0.04
N ASN A 58 -7.77 12.67 -0.59
CA ASN A 58 -9.02 12.20 0.01
C ASN A 58 -9.16 10.68 -0.14
N VAL A 59 -8.26 9.92 0.48
CA VAL A 59 -8.24 8.46 0.46
C VAL A 59 -9.47 7.85 1.14
N THR A 60 -10.07 8.58 2.08
CA THR A 60 -11.32 8.20 2.76
C THR A 60 -12.50 8.08 1.78
N LYS A 61 -12.50 8.83 0.67
CA LYS A 61 -13.52 8.69 -0.40
C LYS A 61 -13.54 7.28 -1.01
N TYR A 62 -12.39 6.60 -1.06
CA TYR A 62 -12.25 5.32 -1.76
C TYR A 62 -12.16 4.10 -0.85
N GLY A 63 -12.13 4.30 0.48
CA GLY A 63 -12.09 3.20 1.45
C GLY A 63 -12.88 3.44 2.75
N GLY A 64 -13.55 4.59 2.89
CA GLY A 64 -14.38 4.92 4.05
C GLY A 64 -13.65 4.79 5.38
N SER A 65 -14.38 4.32 6.40
CA SER A 65 -13.83 3.99 7.73
C SER A 65 -12.93 2.76 7.75
N MET A 66 -12.84 2.01 6.63
CA MET A 66 -12.04 0.79 6.54
C MET A 66 -10.58 1.07 6.21
N VAL A 67 -10.22 2.31 5.86
CA VAL A 67 -8.82 2.75 5.72
C VAL A 67 -8.21 2.85 7.13
N PRO A 68 -7.28 1.96 7.51
CA PRO A 68 -6.71 1.96 8.85
C PRO A 68 -5.92 3.25 9.07
N ASP A 69 -5.92 3.71 10.33
CA ASP A 69 -4.98 4.75 10.77
C ASP A 69 -3.56 4.18 10.90
N ALA A 70 -2.56 5.05 10.93
CA ALA A 70 -1.16 4.67 11.12
C ALA A 70 -0.96 3.79 12.36
N ASN A 71 -1.62 4.14 13.48
CA ASN A 71 -1.51 3.41 14.73
C ASN A 71 -2.15 2.01 14.64
N ASP A 72 -3.34 1.92 14.05
CA ASP A 72 -4.03 0.64 13.87
C ASP A 72 -3.26 -0.26 12.91
N TYR A 73 -2.79 0.29 11.78
CA TYR A 73 -1.94 -0.45 10.85
C TYR A 73 -0.66 -0.94 11.55
N GLY A 74 -0.04 -0.10 12.38
CA GLY A 74 1.14 -0.49 13.17
C GLY A 74 0.87 -1.65 14.12
N ARG A 75 -0.26 -1.65 14.83
CA ARG A 75 -0.68 -2.74 15.72
C ARG A 75 -0.88 -4.06 14.98
N TRP A 76 -1.55 -4.02 13.83
CA TRP A 76 -1.77 -5.22 13.02
C TRP A 76 -0.48 -5.71 12.36
N ALA A 77 0.34 -4.80 11.86
CA ALA A 77 1.61 -5.13 11.22
C ALA A 77 2.57 -5.80 12.21
N THR A 78 2.69 -5.29 13.45
CA THR A 78 3.55 -5.90 14.49
C THR A 78 3.03 -7.27 14.92
N TRP A 79 1.71 -7.44 15.02
CA TRP A 79 1.10 -8.74 15.34
C TRP A 79 1.37 -9.81 14.27
N MET A 80 1.67 -9.41 13.03
CA MET A 80 1.97 -10.30 11.89
C MET A 80 3.45 -10.64 11.73
N ILE A 81 4.34 -9.99 12.49
CA ILE A 81 5.78 -10.30 12.46
C ILE A 81 5.99 -11.75 12.88
N GLY A 82 6.77 -12.51 12.11
CA GLY A 82 7.08 -13.91 12.37
C GLY A 82 5.99 -14.93 12.02
N LYS A 83 4.82 -14.48 11.54
CA LYS A 83 3.72 -15.40 11.14
C LYS A 83 3.68 -15.70 9.66
N THR A 84 4.14 -14.77 8.84
CA THR A 84 4.17 -14.91 7.38
C THR A 84 5.28 -14.04 6.80
N SER A 85 5.99 -14.56 5.82
CA SER A 85 7.02 -13.81 5.10
C SER A 85 6.42 -12.75 4.16
N HIS A 86 5.15 -12.87 3.77
CA HIS A 86 4.46 -11.91 2.91
C HIS A 86 3.09 -11.54 3.49
N THR A 87 2.86 -10.25 3.74
CA THR A 87 1.62 -9.72 4.30
C THR A 87 1.24 -8.37 3.70
N CYS A 88 -0.05 -8.01 3.75
CA CYS A 88 -0.50 -6.65 3.47
C CYS A 88 -0.48 -5.75 4.73
N GLY A 89 -0.11 -6.31 5.89
CA GLY A 89 -0.04 -5.60 7.18
C GLY A 89 -1.39 -5.35 7.86
N HIS A 90 -2.50 -5.37 7.12
CA HIS A 90 -3.86 -5.25 7.66
C HIS A 90 -4.84 -6.13 6.88
N TRP A 91 -5.81 -6.75 7.57
CA TRP A 91 -6.77 -7.71 6.97
C TRP A 91 -7.58 -7.09 5.83
N PHE A 92 -7.99 -5.82 5.96
CA PHE A 92 -8.74 -5.11 4.93
C PHE A 92 -7.91 -4.91 3.65
N HIS A 93 -6.61 -4.66 3.77
CA HIS A 93 -5.73 -4.56 2.60
C HIS A 93 -5.56 -5.89 1.90
N SER A 94 -5.52 -7.00 2.65
CA SER A 94 -5.55 -8.35 2.07
C SER A 94 -6.83 -8.58 1.28
N LEU A 95 -7.98 -8.14 1.80
CA LEU A 95 -9.26 -8.23 1.08
C LEU A 95 -9.27 -7.39 -0.20
N GLN A 96 -8.75 -6.15 -0.15
CA GLN A 96 -8.61 -5.30 -1.33
C GLN A 96 -7.69 -5.94 -2.38
N TYR A 97 -6.59 -6.54 -1.96
CA TYR A 97 -5.66 -7.24 -2.84
C TYR A 97 -6.34 -8.43 -3.52
N LEU A 98 -7.05 -9.27 -2.76
CA LEU A 98 -7.82 -10.39 -3.33
C LEU A 98 -8.87 -9.90 -4.34
N GLY A 99 -9.60 -8.82 -4.00
CA GLY A 99 -10.53 -8.20 -4.92
C GLY A 99 -9.87 -7.72 -6.22
N SER A 100 -8.65 -7.16 -6.14
CA SER A 100 -7.90 -6.73 -7.32
C SER A 100 -7.47 -7.90 -8.23
N MET A 101 -7.26 -9.09 -7.68
CA MET A 101 -6.93 -10.29 -8.47
C MET A 101 -8.14 -10.88 -9.21
N LEU A 102 -9.36 -10.66 -8.69
CA LEU A 102 -10.59 -11.14 -9.33
C LEU A 102 -11.05 -10.25 -10.48
N ILE A 103 -10.65 -8.98 -10.50
CA ILE A 103 -11.05 -8.01 -11.52
C ILE A 103 -10.09 -8.09 -12.72
N PRO A 104 -10.58 -8.19 -13.97
CA PRO A 104 -9.73 -8.17 -15.15
C PRO A 104 -8.81 -6.94 -15.19
N ALA A 105 -7.54 -7.15 -15.54
CA ALA A 105 -6.49 -6.12 -15.46
C ALA A 105 -6.81 -4.84 -16.24
N SER A 106 -7.54 -4.93 -17.35
CA SER A 106 -7.96 -3.77 -18.15
C SER A 106 -8.97 -2.89 -17.42
N LEU A 107 -9.97 -3.50 -16.78
CA LEU A 107 -10.99 -2.81 -16.00
C LEU A 107 -10.39 -2.21 -14.74
N PHE A 108 -9.56 -2.99 -14.03
CA PHE A 108 -8.87 -2.52 -12.84
C PHE A 108 -7.95 -1.33 -13.15
N ARG A 109 -7.15 -1.39 -14.23
CA ARG A 109 -6.29 -0.28 -14.66
C ARG A 109 -7.08 0.99 -14.98
N ARG A 110 -8.25 0.85 -15.61
CA ARG A 110 -9.13 1.99 -15.90
C ARG A 110 -9.70 2.60 -14.62
N ALA A 111 -10.18 1.77 -13.70
CA ALA A 111 -10.66 2.22 -12.39
C ALA A 111 -9.55 2.94 -11.60
N VAL A 112 -8.35 2.36 -11.54
CA VAL A 112 -7.16 2.94 -10.92
C VAL A 112 -6.81 4.29 -11.53
N TYR A 113 -6.82 4.42 -12.87
CA TYR A 113 -6.58 5.69 -13.55
C TYR A 113 -7.57 6.78 -13.12
N HIS A 114 -8.86 6.44 -13.04
CA HIS A 114 -9.89 7.38 -12.57
C HIS A 114 -9.69 7.77 -11.10
N ILE A 115 -9.40 6.80 -10.22
CA ILE A 115 -9.16 7.06 -8.80
C ILE A 115 -7.95 7.99 -8.61
N PHE A 116 -6.79 7.66 -9.18
CA PHE A 116 -5.59 8.48 -9.04
C PHE A 116 -5.71 9.83 -9.77
N GLY A 117 -6.43 9.87 -10.89
CA GLY A 117 -6.76 11.12 -11.58
C GLY A 117 -7.61 12.06 -10.72
N ASP A 118 -8.62 11.52 -10.06
CA ASP A 118 -9.49 12.27 -9.15
C ASP A 118 -8.76 12.71 -7.88
N LEU A 119 -7.90 11.87 -7.31
CA LEU A 119 -7.06 12.20 -6.16
C LEU A 119 -6.07 13.32 -6.49
N LYS A 120 -5.50 13.33 -7.70
CA LYS A 120 -4.61 14.39 -8.17
C LYS A 120 -5.37 15.71 -8.40
N LYS A 121 -6.61 15.65 -8.90
CA LYS A 121 -7.43 16.83 -9.22
C LYS A 121 -8.07 17.47 -7.99
N ASN A 122 -8.41 16.68 -6.98
CA ASN A 122 -9.03 17.14 -5.74
C ASN A 122 -8.10 16.85 -4.55
N PRO A 123 -6.92 17.51 -4.48
CA PRO A 123 -6.12 17.44 -3.27
C PRO A 123 -6.94 18.01 -2.11
N VAL A 124 -6.85 17.38 -0.95
CA VAL A 124 -7.41 17.95 0.28
C VAL A 124 -6.62 19.23 0.54
N GLN A 125 -7.29 20.40 0.51
CA GLN A 125 -6.65 21.64 0.93
C GLN A 125 -6.35 21.52 2.41
N ASN A 126 -5.06 21.47 2.77
CA ASN A 126 -4.67 21.27 4.15
C ASN A 126 -4.99 22.55 4.95
N THR A 127 -6.10 22.54 5.69
CA THR A 127 -6.35 23.48 6.79
C THR A 127 -5.36 23.15 7.90
N GLN A 128 -4.60 24.15 8.35
CA GLN A 128 -3.56 24.15 9.41
C GLN A 128 -2.08 23.99 8.93
N ARG A 129 -1.61 24.94 8.12
CA ARG A 129 -0.32 25.60 8.39
C ARG A 129 -0.59 26.89 9.18
N THR A 130 -0.73 26.77 10.48
CA THR A 130 -0.75 27.87 11.48
C THR A 130 -0.62 27.13 12.81
N THR A 131 0.37 27.28 13.67
CA THR A 131 1.36 28.34 13.91
C THR A 131 2.62 27.70 14.51
N LEU A 132 3.69 28.49 14.48
CA LEU A 132 4.96 28.37 15.21
C LEU A 132 4.79 27.96 16.67
#